data_AF-A0A1J5BQB4-F1
#
_entry.id   AF-A0A1J5BQB4-F1
#
_cell.length_a   1.000
_cell.length_b   1.000
_cell.length_c   1.000
_cell.angle_alpha   90.00
_cell.angle_beta   90.00
_cell.angle_gamma   90.00
#
_symmetry.space_group_name_H-M   'P 1'
#
loop_
_entity.id
_entity.type
_entity.pdbx_description
1 polymer ?
#
loop_
_entity_poly.entity_id
_entity_poly.type
_entity_poly.pdbx_seq_one_letter_code
_entity_poly.pdbx_strand_id
1 'polypeptide(L)'
;MKTTLDLPDELVREAKLRALMQGRTLRDLVTQLLRQGLGLEAPKLASTLPPESMLGVGSNGLPVIHCRAGSAAEGLPVQDLLQLEQQTQTQEDLRRAGLSV
;
A
#
# COMPACT_ATOMS: atom_id res chain seq x y z
N MET A 1 -0.30 21.00 -27.26
CA MET A 1 -0.92 20.60 -28.54
C MET A 1 -2.27 19.96 -28.25
N LYS A 2 -3.32 20.25 -29.02
CA LYS A 2 -4.58 19.49 -28.98
C LYS A 2 -4.48 18.35 -29.99
N THR A 3 -4.73 17.13 -29.55
CA THR A 3 -4.71 15.93 -30.39
C THR A 3 -6.06 15.23 -30.31
N THR A 4 -6.43 14.55 -31.39
CA THR A 4 -7.61 13.68 -31.46
C THR A 4 -7.12 12.25 -31.54
N LEU A 5 -7.64 11.37 -30.67
CA LEU A 5 -7.31 9.95 -30.62
C LEU A 5 -8.61 9.15 -30.64
N ASP A 6 -8.70 8.16 -31.52
CA ASP A 6 -9.82 7.23 -31.55
C ASP A 6 -9.56 6.12 -30.53
N LEU A 7 -10.43 6.04 -29.53
CA LEU A 7 -10.35 5.07 -28.44
C LEU A 7 -11.67 4.28 -28.36
N PRO A 8 -11.62 2.97 -28.07
CA PRO A 8 -12.81 2.19 -27.75
C PRO A 8 -13.63 2.85 -26.63
N ASP A 9 -14.95 2.87 -26.79
CA ASP A 9 -15.87 3.52 -25.83
C ASP A 9 -15.71 2.98 -24.41
N GLU A 10 -15.48 1.67 -24.26
CA GLU A 10 -15.26 1.04 -22.96
C GLU A 10 -14.04 1.61 -22.24
N LEU A 11 -12.94 1.86 -22.97
CA LEU A 11 -11.73 2.47 -22.40
C LEU A 11 -11.97 3.91 -21.96
N VAL A 12 -12.72 4.67 -22.76
CA VAL A 12 -13.08 6.05 -22.41
C VAL A 12 -13.96 6.08 -21.16
N ARG A 13 -14.91 5.14 -21.05
CA ARG A 13 -15.78 4.98 -19.89
C ARG A 13 -15.00 4.64 -18.62
N GLU A 14 -14.10 3.66 -18.69
CA GLU A 14 -13.24 3.29 -17.55
C GLU A 14 -12.33 4.45 -17.13
N ALA A 15 -11.74 5.16 -18.09
CA ALA A 15 -10.89 6.31 -17.81
C ALA A 15 -11.69 7.42 -17.10
N LYS A 16 -12.92 7.71 -17.54
CA LYS A 16 -13.80 8.67 -16.86
C LYS A 16 -14.11 8.26 -15.42
N LEU A 17 -14.46 6.99 -15.21
CA LEU A 17 -14.77 6.46 -13.88
C LEU A 17 -13.54 6.56 -12.95
N ARG A 18 -12.36 6.18 -13.44
CA ARG A 18 -11.11 6.29 -12.68
C ARG A 18 -10.76 7.74 -12.34
N ALA A 19 -10.96 8.67 -13.28
CA ALA A 19 -10.73 10.10 -13.04
C ALA A 19 -11.65 10.64 -11.93
N LEU A 20 -12.93 10.25 -11.96
CA LEU A 20 -13.92 10.60 -10.93
C LEU A 20 -13.52 10.04 -9.56
N MET A 21 -13.18 8.75 -9.46
CA MET A 21 -12.76 8.12 -8.20
C MET A 21 -11.50 8.76 -7.61
N GLN A 22 -10.61 9.28 -8.44
CA GLN A 22 -9.37 9.93 -8.03
C GLN A 22 -9.53 11.45 -7.81
N GLY A 23 -10.73 12.00 -7.99
CA GLY A 23 -11.01 13.43 -7.80
C GLY A 23 -10.22 14.34 -8.75
N ARG A 24 -9.91 13.88 -9.96
CA ARG A 24 -9.08 14.62 -10.93
C ARG A 24 -9.68 14.65 -12.34
N THR A 25 -9.15 15.50 -13.20
CA THR A 25 -9.69 15.63 -14.57
C THR A 25 -9.29 14.43 -15.44
N LEU A 26 -10.14 14.07 -16.41
CA LEU A 26 -9.83 13.04 -17.40
C LEU A 26 -8.56 13.37 -18.19
N ARG A 27 -8.35 14.65 -18.50
CA ARG A 27 -7.15 15.13 -19.19
C ARG A 27 -5.88 14.82 -18.41
N ASP A 28 -5.87 15.09 -17.11
CA ASP A 28 -4.70 14.85 -16.26
C ASP A 28 -4.41 13.35 -16.14
N LEU A 29 -5.45 12.54 -15.95
CA LEU A 29 -5.34 11.07 -15.94
C LEU A 29 -4.74 10.55 -17.24
N VAL A 30 -5.30 10.93 -18.39
CA VAL A 30 -4.80 10.46 -19.70
C VAL A 30 -3.38 10.94 -19.94
N THR A 31 -3.04 12.18 -19.56
CA THR A 31 -1.67 12.70 -19.68
C THR A 31 -0.68 11.88 -18.87
N GLN A 32 -1.02 11.54 -17.63
CA GLN A 32 -0.17 10.69 -16.79
C GLN A 32 -0.02 9.28 -17.38
N LEU A 33 -1.11 8.66 -17.82
CA LEU A 33 -1.07 7.32 -18.41
C LEU A 33 -0.21 7.28 -19.68
N LEU A 34 -0.29 8.31 -20.52
CA LEU A 34 0.57 8.44 -21.69
C LEU A 34 2.05 8.61 -21.31
N ARG A 35 2.37 9.40 -20.27
CA ARG A 35 3.75 9.53 -19.77
C ARG A 35 4.30 8.20 -19.27
N GLN A 36 3.50 7.45 -18.52
CA GLN A 36 3.86 6.12 -18.01
C GLN A 36 4.05 5.12 -19.16
N GLY A 37 3.16 5.10 -20.15
CA GLY A 37 3.28 4.24 -21.33
C GLY A 37 4.49 4.54 -22.20
N LEU A 38 4.95 5.81 -22.22
CA LEU A 38 6.17 6.24 -22.90
C LEU A 38 7.45 6.07 -22.05
N GLY A 39 7.34 5.56 -20.82
CA GLY A 39 8.48 5.42 -19.91
C GLY A 39 9.06 6.75 -19.39
N LEU A 40 8.32 7.86 -19.54
CA LEU A 40 8.71 9.19 -19.08
C LEU A 40 8.47 9.39 -17.58
N GLU A 41 7.63 8.54 -16.98
CA GLU A 41 7.41 8.47 -15.54
C GLU A 41 7.49 7.00 -15.12
N ALA A 42 8.26 6.72 -14.07
CA ALA A 42 8.22 5.40 -13.44
C ALA A 42 6.77 5.13 -12.97
N PRO A 43 6.27 3.89 -13.10
CA PRO A 43 4.97 3.52 -12.53
C PRO A 43 5.01 3.93 -11.06
N LYS A 44 4.16 4.89 -10.70
CA LYS A 44 3.96 5.25 -9.30
C LYS A 44 3.23 4.06 -8.69
N LEU A 45 3.99 3.05 -8.24
CA LEU A 45 3.52 2.10 -7.26
C LEU A 45 2.84 2.95 -6.19
N ALA A 46 1.59 2.66 -5.90
CA ALA A 46 0.80 3.45 -4.96
C ALA A 46 1.39 3.26 -3.54
N SER A 47 2.53 3.87 -3.25
CA SER A 47 2.96 4.12 -1.88
C SER A 47 2.19 5.34 -1.40
N THR A 48 0.92 5.15 -1.11
CA THR A 48 0.04 6.16 -0.50
C THR A 48 0.23 6.19 1.01
N LEU A 49 1.45 5.91 1.49
CA LEU A 49 1.76 5.94 2.91
C LEU A 49 2.57 7.21 3.16
N PRO A 50 2.16 8.05 4.14
CA PRO A 50 2.97 9.19 4.58
C PRO A 50 4.41 8.73 4.85
N PRO A 51 5.42 9.59 4.65
CA PRO A 51 6.82 9.24 4.95
C PRO A 51 7.05 8.85 6.42
N GLU A 52 6.12 9.19 7.32
CA GLU A 52 6.13 8.81 8.73
C GLU A 52 5.29 7.56 9.05
N SER A 53 4.70 6.91 8.03
CA SER A 53 3.92 5.71 8.25
C SER A 53 4.85 4.56 8.65
N MET A 54 4.50 3.87 9.73
CA MET A 54 5.15 2.61 10.08
C MET A 54 4.83 1.51 9.06
N LEU A 55 3.83 1.69 8.20
CA LEU A 55 3.50 0.74 7.16
C LEU A 55 4.29 1.07 5.89
N GLY A 56 4.86 0.04 5.28
CA GLY A 56 5.57 0.10 4.01
C GLY A 56 5.21 -1.09 3.11
N VAL A 57 5.75 -1.10 1.91
CA VAL A 57 5.69 -2.26 0.99
C VAL A 57 7.10 -2.79 0.85
N GLY A 58 7.30 -4.05 1.23
CA GLY A 58 8.58 -4.74 1.11
C GLY A 58 8.96 -4.99 -0.36
N SER A 59 10.22 -5.37 -0.59
CA SER A 59 10.74 -5.67 -1.93
C SER A 59 10.02 -6.84 -2.63
N ASN A 60 9.38 -7.71 -1.86
CA ASN A 60 8.54 -8.81 -2.34
C ASN A 60 7.08 -8.41 -2.61
N GLY A 61 6.73 -7.12 -2.48
CA GLY A 61 5.37 -6.61 -2.67
C GLY A 61 4.42 -6.85 -1.49
N LEU A 62 4.89 -7.42 -0.38
CA LEU A 62 4.07 -7.63 0.82
C LEU A 62 4.09 -6.41 1.74
N PRO A 63 2.99 -6.14 2.49
CA PRO A 63 2.98 -5.08 3.48
C PRO A 63 3.96 -5.41 4.62
N VAL A 64 4.76 -4.42 5.01
CA VAL A 64 5.71 -4.52 6.13
C VAL A 64 5.43 -3.44 7.16
N ILE A 65 5.62 -3.75 8.44
CA ILE A 65 5.58 -2.77 9.52
C ILE A 65 7.03 -2.49 9.92
N HIS A 66 7.48 -1.25 9.72
CA HIS A 66 8.77 -0.75 10.16
C HIS A 66 8.71 -0.36 11.63
N CYS A 67 9.50 -1.03 12.46
CA CYS A 67 9.75 -0.59 13.82
C CYS A 67 10.49 0.75 13.80
N ARG A 68 10.14 1.65 14.72
CA ARG A 68 10.88 2.89 14.92
C ARG A 68 12.31 2.56 15.38
N ALA A 69 13.31 3.25 14.83
CA ALA A 69 14.68 3.16 15.32
C ALA A 69 14.75 3.49 16.82
N GLY A 70 15.49 2.68 17.58
CA GLY A 70 15.58 2.74 19.03
C GLY A 70 14.41 2.10 19.78
N SER A 71 13.56 1.32 19.11
CA SER A 71 12.50 0.57 19.80
C SER A 71 13.08 -0.52 20.70
N ALA A 72 12.36 -0.87 21.77
CA ALA A 72 12.77 -1.94 22.68
C ALA A 72 13.00 -3.29 21.97
N ALA A 73 12.38 -3.49 20.80
CA ALA A 73 12.54 -4.70 20.00
C ALA A 73 13.91 -4.82 19.30
N GLU A 74 14.64 -3.71 19.10
CA GLU A 74 15.89 -3.69 18.32
C GLU A 74 17.05 -4.44 19.01
N GLY A 75 16.98 -4.59 20.34
CA GLY A 75 17.99 -5.30 21.14
C GLY A 75 17.56 -6.69 21.64
N LEU A 76 16.32 -7.11 21.34
CA LEU A 76 15.82 -8.41 21.82
C LEU A 76 16.21 -9.53 20.84
N PRO A 77 16.67 -10.69 21.33
CA PRO A 77 16.93 -11.82 20.46
C PRO A 77 15.62 -12.31 19.84
N VAL A 78 15.71 -12.83 18.60
CA VAL A 78 14.54 -13.25 17.82
C VAL A 78 13.68 -14.27 18.58
N GLN A 79 14.31 -15.19 19.32
CA GLN A 79 13.61 -16.17 20.15
C GLN A 79 12.71 -15.52 21.20
N ASP A 80 13.16 -14.46 21.87
CA ASP A 80 12.38 -13.79 22.91
C ASP A 80 11.18 -13.04 22.30
N LEU A 81 11.37 -12.45 21.11
CA LEU A 81 10.30 -11.81 20.36
C LEU A 81 9.22 -12.82 19.94
N LEU A 82 9.63 -13.98 19.41
CA LEU A 82 8.72 -15.06 19.04
C LEU A 82 7.99 -15.65 20.25
N GLN A 83 8.67 -15.78 21.38
CA GLN A 83 8.05 -16.24 22.62
C GLN A 83 6.98 -15.25 23.11
N LEU A 84 7.28 -13.96 23.09
CA LEU A 84 6.33 -12.90 23.45
C LEU A 84 5.10 -12.89 22.52
N GLU A 85 5.33 -13.03 21.21
CA GLU A 85 4.25 -13.17 20.21
C GLU A 85 3.35 -14.36 20.56
N GLN A 86 3.93 -15.55 20.72
CA GLN A 86 3.18 -16.78 20.97
C GLN A 86 2.40 -16.70 22.29
N GLN A 87 2.99 -16.13 23.34
CA GLN A 87 2.33 -15.93 24.62
C GLN A 87 1.13 -14.98 24.48
N THR A 88 1.29 -13.88 23.74
CA THR A 88 0.23 -12.88 23.53
C THR A 88 -0.93 -13.46 22.72
N GLN A 89 -0.63 -14.20 21.65
CA GLN A 89 -1.65 -14.89 20.83
C GLN A 89 -2.43 -15.91 21.66
N THR A 90 -1.71 -16.75 22.42
CA THR A 90 -2.35 -17.77 23.29
C THR A 90 -3.26 -17.13 24.33
N GLN A 91 -2.81 -16.04 24.96
CA GLN A 91 -3.62 -15.29 25.93
C GLN A 91 -4.91 -14.76 25.28
N GLU A 92 -4.83 -14.16 24.09
CA GLU A 92 -6.00 -13.65 23.39
C GLU A 92 -6.95 -14.77 22.96
N ASP A 93 -6.44 -15.91 22.51
CA ASP A 93 -7.25 -17.08 22.17
C ASP A 93 -7.99 -17.63 23.39
N LEU A 94 -7.32 -17.73 24.55
CA LEU A 94 -7.95 -18.12 25.82
C LEU A 94 -9.06 -17.14 26.20
N ARG A 95 -8.82 -15.83 26.11
CA ARG A 95 -9.85 -14.80 26.36
C ARG A 95 -11.06 -14.97 25.45
N ARG A 96 -10.85 -15.18 24.15
CA ARG A 96 -11.92 -15.36 23.17
C ARG A 96 -12.70 -16.66 23.40
N ALA A 97 -12.05 -17.69 23.90
CA ALA A 97 -12.68 -18.93 24.31
C ALA A 97 -13.40 -18.83 25.67
N GLY A 98 -13.31 -17.69 26.37
CA GLY A 98 -13.87 -17.52 27.71
C GLY A 98 -13.12 -18.30 28.79
N LEU A 99 -11.89 -18.72 28.50
CA LEU A 99 -11.00 -19.42 29.43
C LEU A 99 -10.17 -18.40 30.21
N SER A 100 -9.88 -18.73 31.48
CA SER A 100 -9.02 -17.89 32.32
C SER A 100 -7.62 -17.81 31.73
N VAL A 101 -7.05 -16.61 31.81
CA VAL A 101 -5.71 -16.24 31.32
C VAL A 101 -4.71 -16.25 32.47
#